data_AF-A0A0B1PBL4-F1
#
_entry.id   AF-A0A0B1PBL4-F1
#
_cell.length_a   1.000
_cell.length_b   1.000
_cell.length_c   1.000
_cell.angle_alpha   90.00
_cell.angle_beta   90.00
_cell.angle_gamma   90.00
#
_symmetry.space_group_name_H-M   'P 1'
#
loop_
_entity.id
_entity.type
_entity.pdbx_description
1 polymer ?
#
loop_
_entity_poly.entity_id
_entity_poly.type
_entity_poly.pdbx_seq_one_letter_code
_entity_poly.pdbx_strand_id
1 'polypeptide(L)'
;MNDSDSSSSSLSRSIMQDRQARDKDPFYSSSSYSESSDENDEKSTSSPIRKESYQTLQTRREAAVILDNPELLFMYSNARNDSLAGTRHHFTKILCGYADKEEESNKKQKSSRVPIPRS
;
A
#
# COMPACT_ATOMS: atom_id res chain seq x y z
N MET A 1 -31.14 -42.70 -18.78
CA MET A 1 -29.84 -41.99 -18.81
C MET A 1 -30.17 -40.57 -18.40
N ASN A 2 -29.78 -40.16 -17.19
CA ASN A 2 -30.20 -38.89 -16.60
C ASN A 2 -29.24 -37.77 -17.01
N ASP A 3 -29.78 -36.72 -17.62
CA ASP A 3 -29.09 -35.46 -17.90
C ASP A 3 -28.85 -34.69 -16.59
N SER A 4 -27.59 -34.35 -16.29
CA SER A 4 -27.21 -33.62 -15.08
C SER A 4 -27.09 -32.13 -15.38
N ASP A 5 -27.97 -31.34 -14.77
CA ASP A 5 -28.17 -29.92 -14.97
C ASP A 5 -27.07 -29.10 -14.24
N SER A 6 -25.98 -28.77 -14.95
CA SER A 6 -24.82 -28.02 -14.41
C SER A 6 -24.95 -26.49 -14.51
N SER A 7 -26.11 -25.97 -14.91
CA SER A 7 -26.32 -24.55 -15.26
C SER A 7 -26.69 -23.63 -14.08
N SER A 8 -27.11 -24.20 -12.94
CA SER A 8 -27.64 -23.47 -11.78
C SER A 8 -26.58 -22.91 -10.83
N SER A 9 -25.34 -23.41 -10.87
CA SER A 9 -24.26 -23.02 -9.96
C SER A 9 -23.54 -21.72 -10.38
N SER A 10 -23.56 -21.38 -11.67
CA SER A 10 -22.90 -20.17 -12.20
C SER A 10 -23.74 -18.91 -11.95
N LEU A 11 -25.06 -19.02 -12.10
CA LEU A 11 -26.02 -17.93 -11.84
C LEU A 11 -26.05 -17.53 -10.36
N SER A 12 -25.96 -18.51 -9.45
CA SER A 12 -25.93 -18.27 -8.01
C SER A 12 -24.65 -17.54 -7.57
N ARG A 13 -23.49 -17.85 -8.17
CA ARG A 13 -22.22 -17.14 -7.91
C ARG A 13 -22.26 -15.68 -8.38
N SER A 14 -22.77 -15.42 -9.58
CA SER A 14 -22.93 -14.06 -10.11
C SER A 14 -23.86 -13.19 -9.28
N ILE A 15 -24.99 -13.75 -8.83
CA ILE A 15 -25.96 -13.02 -7.98
C ILE A 15 -25.37 -12.76 -6.58
N MET A 16 -24.62 -13.70 -6.01
CA MET A 16 -23.94 -13.49 -4.72
C MET A 16 -22.84 -12.43 -4.82
N GLN A 17 -22.12 -12.37 -5.94
CA GLN A 17 -21.04 -11.40 -6.17
C GLN A 17 -21.57 -9.97 -6.28
N ASP A 18 -22.69 -9.77 -6.98
CA ASP A 18 -23.31 -8.45 -7.17
C ASP A 18 -23.88 -7.87 -5.87
N ARG A 19 -24.41 -8.73 -4.99
CA ARG A 19 -24.85 -8.33 -3.63
C ARG A 19 -23.68 -7.83 -2.77
N GLN A 20 -22.54 -8.50 -2.84
CA GLN A 20 -21.33 -8.08 -2.11
C GLN A 20 -20.73 -6.77 -2.63
N ALA A 21 -20.97 -6.43 -3.90
CA ALA A 21 -20.49 -5.19 -4.51
C ALA A 21 -21.36 -3.97 -4.18
N ARG A 22 -22.65 -4.17 -3.86
CA ARG A 22 -23.63 -3.08 -3.66
C ARG A 22 -23.80 -2.65 -2.20
N ASP A 23 -23.77 -3.57 -1.24
CA ASP A 23 -24.12 -3.29 0.16
C ASP A 23 -22.93 -2.90 1.06
N LYS A 24 -21.87 -2.34 0.47
CA LYS A 24 -20.69 -1.87 1.21
C LYS A 24 -20.69 -0.35 1.24
N ASP A 25 -21.56 0.23 2.06
CA ASP A 25 -21.52 1.66 2.34
C ASP A 25 -20.31 1.98 3.22
N PRO A 26 -19.32 2.76 2.74
CA PRO A 26 -18.10 3.06 3.51
C PRO A 26 -18.34 3.96 4.73
N PHE A 27 -19.58 4.42 4.95
CA PHE A 27 -19.95 5.37 6.01
C PHE A 27 -21.06 4.87 6.96
N TYR A 28 -21.54 3.63 6.84
CA TYR A 28 -22.64 3.15 7.70
C TYR A 28 -22.25 2.89 9.17
N SER A 29 -20.97 2.98 9.53
CA SER A 29 -20.50 2.81 10.93
C SER A 29 -20.35 4.13 11.70
N SER A 30 -21.27 5.09 11.57
CA SER A 30 -21.18 6.38 12.31
C SER A 30 -22.43 6.84 13.07
N SER A 31 -23.58 6.15 13.07
CA SER A 31 -24.63 6.48 14.04
C SER A 31 -25.63 5.34 14.31
N SER A 32 -25.28 4.43 15.21
CA SER A 32 -26.27 3.80 16.09
C SER A 32 -25.55 3.25 17.32
N TYR A 33 -25.68 4.01 18.40
CA TYR A 33 -25.51 3.65 19.80
C TYR A 33 -25.87 2.17 20.07
N SER A 34 -24.87 1.39 20.46
CA SER A 34 -25.04 0.15 21.21
C SER A 34 -23.85 0.02 22.16
N GLU A 35 -24.11 0.30 23.42
CA GLU A 35 -23.23 0.16 24.58
C GLU A 35 -22.55 -1.22 24.70
N SER A 36 -21.21 -1.22 24.72
CA SER A 36 -20.39 -2.18 25.47
C SER A 36 -19.02 -1.56 25.72
N SER A 37 -18.76 -1.18 26.97
CA SER A 37 -17.50 -0.64 27.46
C SER A 37 -16.35 -1.64 27.30
N ASP A 38 -15.27 -1.21 26.64
CA ASP A 38 -13.91 -1.57 27.02
C ASP A 38 -13.01 -0.38 26.66
N GLU A 39 -12.56 0.32 27.69
CA GLU A 39 -11.57 1.39 27.61
C GLU A 39 -10.20 0.74 27.37
N ASN A 40 -9.79 0.64 26.10
CA ASN A 40 -8.38 0.63 25.76
C ASN A 40 -8.13 1.61 24.63
N ASP A 41 -7.55 2.72 25.07
CA ASP A 41 -7.07 3.85 24.33
C ASP A 41 -6.03 3.47 23.26
N GLU A 42 -5.95 4.35 22.26
CA GLU A 42 -4.77 4.59 21.44
C GLU A 42 -4.30 3.48 20.49
N LYS A 43 -4.91 3.47 19.30
CA LYS A 43 -4.29 4.07 18.10
C LYS A 43 -4.87 3.39 16.87
N SER A 44 -5.96 3.94 16.39
CA SER A 44 -6.37 3.80 15.00
C SER A 44 -5.19 4.23 14.12
N THR A 45 -4.41 3.28 13.63
CA THR A 45 -3.49 3.46 12.50
C THR A 45 -4.26 3.59 11.19
N SER A 46 -5.52 4.03 11.22
CA SER A 46 -6.05 4.84 10.15
C SER A 46 -5.29 6.17 10.18
N SER A 47 -4.05 6.16 9.67
CA SER A 47 -3.61 7.32 8.90
C SER A 47 -4.82 7.70 8.05
N PRO A 48 -5.30 8.95 8.10
CA PRO A 48 -6.40 9.37 7.23
C PRO A 48 -6.01 8.82 5.88
N ILE A 49 -6.89 8.05 5.23
CA ILE A 49 -6.65 7.51 3.89
C ILE A 49 -6.26 8.74 3.08
N ARG A 50 -4.95 9.01 3.02
CA ARG A 50 -4.41 10.12 2.29
C ARG A 50 -4.88 9.73 0.90
N LYS A 51 -5.48 10.67 0.18
CA LYS A 51 -5.77 10.49 -1.24
C LYS A 51 -4.42 10.31 -1.94
N GLU A 52 -3.85 9.13 -1.79
CA GLU A 52 -2.61 8.72 -2.37
C GLU A 52 -2.93 8.37 -3.81
N SER A 53 -2.01 8.73 -4.71
CA SER A 53 -2.23 8.41 -6.11
C SER A 53 -2.23 6.89 -6.27
N TYR A 54 -3.01 6.38 -7.22
CA TYR A 54 -2.99 4.96 -7.55
C TYR A 54 -1.56 4.44 -7.81
N GLN A 55 -0.71 5.29 -8.41
CA GLN A 55 0.69 4.99 -8.63
C GLN A 55 1.45 4.73 -7.32
N THR A 56 1.26 5.57 -6.30
CA THR A 56 1.91 5.37 -4.98
C THR A 56 1.40 4.14 -4.24
N LEU A 57 0.12 3.80 -4.40
CA LEU A 57 -0.43 2.56 -3.86
C LEU A 57 0.17 1.34 -4.56
N GLN A 58 0.32 1.40 -5.88
CA GLN A 58 0.88 0.31 -6.67
C GLN A 58 2.35 0.08 -6.36
N THR A 59 3.16 1.14 -6.23
CA THR A 59 4.57 1.01 -5.85
C THR A 59 4.74 0.45 -4.44
N ARG A 60 3.85 0.81 -3.50
CA ARG A 60 3.84 0.23 -2.15
C ARG A 60 3.55 -1.27 -2.15
N ARG A 61 2.58 -1.70 -2.97
CA ARG A 61 2.24 -3.12 -3.13
C ARG A 61 3.40 -3.90 -3.75
N GLU A 62 4.04 -3.35 -4.77
CA GLU A 62 5.23 -3.94 -5.38
C GLU A 62 6.36 -4.08 -4.35
N ALA A 63 6.64 -3.03 -3.57
CA ALA A 63 7.65 -3.07 -2.52
C ALA A 63 7.37 -4.17 -1.47
N ALA A 64 6.10 -4.42 -1.12
CA ALA A 64 5.72 -5.51 -0.22
C ALA A 64 6.08 -6.88 -0.80
N VAL A 65 5.75 -7.12 -2.08
CA VAL A 65 6.06 -8.39 -2.78
C VAL A 65 7.57 -8.63 -2.87
N ILE A 66 8.35 -7.59 -3.13
CA ILE A 66 9.82 -7.68 -3.19
C ILE A 66 10.42 -7.99 -1.82
N LEU A 67 9.89 -7.39 -0.75
CA LEU A 67 10.38 -7.61 0.61
C LEU A 67 10.06 -9.01 1.15
N ASP A 68 8.97 -9.62 0.69
CA ASP A 68 8.53 -10.96 1.08
C ASP A 68 9.37 -12.06 0.41
N ASN A 69 9.82 -11.83 -0.82
CA ASN A 69 10.55 -12.83 -1.61
C ASN A 69 12.06 -12.52 -1.67
N PRO A 70 12.94 -13.34 -1.04
CA PRO A 70 14.38 -13.08 -1.02
C PRO A 70 15.02 -13.14 -2.42
N GLU A 71 14.51 -13.99 -3.31
CA GLU A 71 14.99 -14.09 -4.70
C GLU A 71 14.73 -12.81 -5.50
N LEU A 72 13.54 -12.23 -5.35
CA LEU A 72 13.23 -10.93 -5.95
C LEU A 72 14.11 -9.84 -5.35
N LEU A 73 14.23 -9.81 -4.02
CA LEU A 73 15.07 -8.80 -3.36
C LEU A 73 16.53 -8.86 -3.84
N PHE A 74 17.07 -10.06 -4.02
CA PHE A 74 18.43 -10.26 -4.53
C PHE A 74 18.56 -9.85 -6.01
N MET A 75 17.56 -10.17 -6.84
CA MET A 75 17.52 -9.70 -8.23
C MET A 75 17.56 -8.17 -8.30
N TYR A 76 16.75 -7.48 -7.50
CA TYR A 76 16.74 -6.02 -7.46
C TYR A 76 18.03 -5.42 -6.89
N SER A 77 18.69 -6.07 -5.92
CA SER A 77 19.98 -5.56 -5.41
C SER A 77 21.08 -5.60 -6.47
N ASN A 78 21.13 -6.68 -7.26
CA ASN A 78 22.09 -6.80 -8.37
C ASN A 78 21.79 -5.78 -9.48
N ALA A 79 20.53 -5.63 -9.88
CA ALA A 79 20.15 -4.67 -10.92
C ALA A 79 20.48 -3.22 -10.53
N ARG A 80 20.41 -2.89 -9.24
CA ARG A 80 20.68 -1.55 -8.71
C ARG A 80 22.13 -1.31 -8.29
N ASN A 81 22.96 -2.35 -8.29
CA ASN A 81 24.33 -2.31 -7.77
C ASN A 81 24.40 -1.77 -6.32
N ASP A 82 23.45 -2.17 -5.47
CA ASP A 82 23.42 -1.81 -4.05
C ASP A 82 23.56 -3.06 -3.18
N SER A 83 23.98 -2.88 -1.94
CA SER A 83 23.96 -3.93 -0.94
C SER A 83 22.55 -4.47 -0.71
N LEU A 84 22.45 -5.73 -0.30
CA LEU A 84 21.15 -6.35 0.01
C LEU A 84 20.41 -5.59 1.12
N ALA A 85 21.14 -5.13 2.14
CA ALA A 85 20.59 -4.32 3.22
C ALA A 85 20.13 -2.93 2.74
N GLY A 86 20.91 -2.27 1.87
CA GLY A 86 20.53 -0.99 1.25
C GLY A 86 19.26 -1.11 0.40
N THR A 87 19.18 -2.17 -0.40
CA THR A 87 18.01 -2.47 -1.23
C THR A 87 16.77 -2.74 -0.37
N ARG A 88 16.91 -3.56 0.68
CA ARG A 88 15.83 -3.82 1.65
C ARG A 88 15.35 -2.51 2.28
N HIS A 89 16.29 -1.69 2.77
CA HIS A 89 15.98 -0.41 3.38
C HIS A 89 15.24 0.53 2.40
N HIS A 90 15.65 0.56 1.14
CA HIS A 90 14.97 1.33 0.10
C HIS A 90 13.50 0.90 -0.08
N PHE A 91 13.24 -0.39 -0.23
CA PHE A 91 11.86 -0.87 -0.38
C PHE A 91 11.05 -0.72 0.90
N THR A 92 11.66 -0.83 2.08
CA THR A 92 11.00 -0.51 3.36
C THR A 92 10.59 0.97 3.42
N LYS A 93 11.42 1.89 2.91
CA LYS A 93 11.04 3.31 2.81
C LYS A 93 9.85 3.53 1.88
N ILE A 94 9.80 2.84 0.74
CA ILE A 94 8.65 2.89 -0.18
C ILE A 94 7.40 2.32 0.51
N LEU A 95 7.54 1.17 1.17
CA LEU A 95 6.45 0.50 1.89
C LEU A 95 5.82 1.42 2.96
N CYS A 96 6.65 2.12 3.73
CA CYS A 96 6.21 3.03 4.78
C CYS A 96 5.80 4.43 4.27
N GLY A 97 5.90 4.72 2.96
CA GLY A 97 5.56 6.03 2.40
C GLY A 97 6.55 7.14 2.71
N TYR A 98 7.83 6.80 2.93
CA TYR A 98 8.91 7.77 3.14
C TYR A 98 9.65 8.15 1.85
N ALA A 99 9.39 7.47 0.73
CA ALA A 99 10.08 7.70 -0.55
C ALA A 99 9.96 9.16 -1.05
N ASP A 100 8.78 9.77 -0.94
CA ASP A 100 8.54 11.13 -1.44
C ASP A 100 9.33 12.21 -0.67
N LYS A 101 9.70 11.94 0.59
CA LYS A 101 10.43 12.89 1.45
C LYS A 101 11.90 13.01 1.09
N GLU A 102 12.49 11.99 0.46
CA GLU A 102 13.90 12.01 0.05
C GLU A 102 14.13 12.85 -1.20
N GLU A 103 13.16 12.87 -2.13
CA GLU A 103 13.19 13.74 -3.30
C GLU A 103 13.12 15.22 -2.90
N GLU A 104 12.32 15.55 -1.89
CA GLU A 104 12.21 16.92 -1.37
C GLU A 104 13.46 17.38 -0.61
N SER A 105 14.09 16.50 0.18
CA SER A 105 15.32 16.83 0.91
C SER A 105 16.52 16.98 -0.01
N ASN A 106 16.65 16.13 -1.04
CA ASN A 106 17.71 16.26 -2.06
C ASN A 106 17.59 17.52 -2.91
N LYS A 107 16.37 18.00 -3.20
CA LYS A 107 16.15 19.26 -3.92
C LYS A 107 16.62 20.47 -3.12
N LYS A 108 16.41 20.48 -1.79
CA LYS A 108 16.84 21.58 -0.91
C LYS A 108 18.37 21.69 -0.76
N GLN A 109 19.09 20.58 -0.86
CA GLN A 109 20.57 20.59 -0.76
C GLN A 109 21.27 21.10 -2.02
N LYS A 110 20.65 20.99 -3.20
CA LYS A 110 21.25 21.49 -4.45
C LYS A 110 21.15 23.01 -4.61
N SER A 111 20.17 23.67 -3.99
CA SER A 111 19.99 25.11 -4.11
C SER A 111 20.86 25.94 -3.15
N SER A 112 21.49 25.33 -2.14
CA SER A 112 22.32 26.04 -1.15
C SER A 112 23.80 26.13 -1.52
N ARG A 113 24.24 25.51 -2.63
CA ARG A 113 25.64 25.50 -3.06
C ARG A 113 25.96 26.75 -3.87
N VAL A 114 25.95 27.92 -3.23
CA VAL A 114 26.46 29.15 -3.84
C VAL A 114 27.99 29.02 -3.98
N PRO A 115 28.59 29.26 -5.17
CA PRO A 115 30.03 29.25 -5.31
C PRO A 115 30.63 30.40 -4.50
N ILE A 116 31.55 30.08 -3.59
CA ILE A 116 32.35 31.09 -2.89
C ILE A 116 33.28 31.74 -3.92
N PRO A 117 33.23 33.06 -4.15
CA PRO A 117 34.18 33.73 -5.03
C PRO A 117 35.59 33.61 -4.43
N ARG A 118 36.53 33.09 -5.24
CA ARG A 118 37.96 33.14 -4.88
C ARG A 118 38.43 34.58 -5.06
N SER A 119 38.79 35.20 -3.95
CA SER A 119 39.48 36.51 -3.88
C SER A 119 40.91 36.40 -4.38
#